data_AF-A0A1Q3XD97-F1
#
_entry.id   AF-A0A1Q3XD97-F1
#
_cell.length_a   1.000
_cell.length_b   1.000
_cell.length_c   1.000
_cell.angle_alpha   90.00
_cell.angle_beta   90.00
_cell.angle_gamma   90.00
#
_symmetry.space_group_name_H-M   'P 1'
#
loop_
_entity.id
_entity.type
_entity.pdbx_description
1 polymer ?
#
loop_
_entity_poly.entity_id
_entity_poly.type
_entity_poly.pdbx_seq_one_letter_code
_entity_poly.pdbx_strand_id
1 'polypeptide(L)'
;MKLIKEAEFLTRGYGRTGGKDNRRQQRARMLAFAEHCASLGAHSFGQVGRNHVISYWKVHRALSPATAYSHWLAIRELWRLAGKSGVPPEPRTARTVEPD
;
A
#
# COMPACT_ATOMS: atom_id res chain seq x y z
N MET A 1 7.05 0.53 -16.79
CA MET A 1 6.69 -0.41 -15.70
C MET A 1 5.20 -0.74 -15.75
N LYS A 2 4.84 -2.01 -16.01
CA LYS A 2 3.45 -2.46 -16.22
C LYS A 2 2.59 -2.34 -14.96
N LEU A 3 3.14 -2.70 -13.80
CA LEU A 3 2.45 -2.64 -12.51
C LEU A 3 2.08 -1.22 -12.06
N ILE A 4 2.96 -0.24 -12.27
CA ILE A 4 2.68 1.17 -11.93
C ILE A 4 1.54 1.72 -12.77
N LYS A 5 1.52 1.42 -14.09
CA LYS A 5 0.40 1.82 -14.97
C LYS A 5 -0.92 1.16 -14.56
N GLU A 6 -0.88 -0.09 -14.11
CA GLU A 6 -2.04 -0.78 -13.55
C GLU A 6 -2.52 -0.09 -12.26
N ALA A 7 -1.60 0.29 -11.37
CA ALA A 7 -1.94 1.05 -10.15
C ALA A 7 -2.56 2.41 -10.50
N GLU A 8 -2.02 3.13 -11.48
CA GLU A 8 -2.60 4.37 -11.97
C GLU A 8 -4.00 4.17 -12.53
N PHE A 9 -4.22 3.12 -13.31
CA PHE A 9 -5.53 2.79 -13.86
C PHE A 9 -6.55 2.47 -12.75
N LEU A 10 -6.20 1.61 -11.80
CA LEU A 10 -7.04 1.26 -10.65
C LEU A 10 -7.38 2.47 -9.79
N THR A 11 -6.44 3.43 -9.66
CA THR A 11 -6.60 4.61 -8.80
C THR A 11 -7.23 5.82 -9.50
N ARG A 12 -7.46 5.77 -10.83
CA ARG A 12 -8.15 6.86 -11.56
C ARG A 12 -9.58 7.10 -11.07
N GLY A 13 -10.29 6.03 -10.73
CA GLY A 13 -11.64 6.10 -10.14
C GLY A 13 -11.64 6.30 -8.62
N TYR A 14 -10.47 6.37 -8.00
CA TYR A 14 -10.34 6.53 -6.55
C TYR A 14 -10.60 7.98 -6.12
N GLY A 15 -11.88 8.32 -6.04
CA GLY A 15 -12.40 9.57 -5.50
C GLY A 15 -13.04 9.34 -4.13
N ARG A 16 -12.24 9.15 -3.08
CA ARG A 16 -12.78 9.23 -1.72
C ARG A 16 -13.29 10.65 -1.44
N THR A 17 -14.39 10.77 -0.71
CA THR A 17 -14.84 12.00 -0.06
C THR A 17 -13.74 12.50 0.89
N GLY A 18 -13.07 13.59 0.53
CA GLY A 18 -11.96 14.16 1.30
C GLY A 18 -11.20 15.21 0.50
N GLY A 19 -10.41 16.05 1.16
CA GLY A 19 -9.68 17.15 0.53
C GLY A 19 -8.71 16.71 -0.59
N LYS A 20 -8.47 17.60 -1.56
CA LYS A 20 -7.60 17.38 -2.73
C LYS A 20 -6.21 16.84 -2.33
N ASP A 21 -5.64 17.40 -1.27
CA ASP A 21 -4.30 17.04 -0.80
C ASP A 21 -4.24 15.64 -0.22
N ASN A 22 -5.26 15.24 0.55
CA ASN A 22 -5.32 13.88 1.08
C ASN A 22 -5.46 12.85 -0.05
N ARG A 23 -6.27 13.13 -1.08
CA ARG A 23 -6.36 12.27 -2.26
C ARG A 23 -5.03 12.14 -2.99
N ARG A 24 -4.32 13.26 -3.19
CA ARG A 24 -2.99 13.27 -3.80
C ARG A 24 -1.99 12.43 -3.01
N GLN A 25 -1.96 12.59 -1.68
CA GLN A 25 -1.07 11.84 -0.81
C GLN A 25 -1.39 10.33 -0.80
N GLN A 26 -2.67 9.96 -0.73
CA GLN A 26 -3.08 8.55 -0.82
C GLN A 26 -2.63 7.92 -2.13
N ARG A 27 -2.88 8.59 -3.26
CA ARG A 27 -2.42 8.10 -4.57
C ARG A 27 -0.90 7.97 -4.62
N ALA A 28 -0.15 8.94 -4.10
CA ALA A 28 1.30 8.86 -4.04
C ALA A 28 1.79 7.63 -3.24
N ARG A 29 1.15 7.32 -2.11
CA ARG A 29 1.47 6.13 -1.30
C ARG A 29 1.14 4.83 -2.03
N MET A 30 0.02 4.77 -2.74
CA MET A 30 -0.37 3.64 -3.59
C MET A 30 0.68 3.38 -4.67
N LEU A 31 1.14 4.44 -5.35
CA LEU A 31 2.17 4.34 -6.39
C LEU A 31 3.53 3.93 -5.82
N ALA A 32 3.94 4.47 -4.67
CA ALA A 32 5.16 4.06 -3.98
C ALA A 32 5.16 2.56 -3.60
N PHE A 33 4.00 2.03 -3.17
CA PHE A 33 3.86 0.60 -2.93
C PHE A 33 3.95 -0.23 -4.23
N ALA A 34 3.28 0.21 -5.31
CA ALA A 34 3.34 -0.46 -6.60
C ALA A 34 4.77 -0.46 -7.17
N GLU A 35 5.51 0.64 -7.02
CA GLU A 35 6.91 0.76 -7.41
C GLU A 35 7.81 -0.20 -6.62
N HIS A 36 7.61 -0.28 -5.29
CA HIS A 36 8.32 -1.27 -4.46
C HIS A 36 8.01 -2.71 -4.87
N CYS A 37 6.76 -3.01 -5.21
CA CYS A 37 6.42 -4.35 -5.70
C CYS A 37 7.09 -4.63 -7.05
N ALA A 38 7.14 -3.63 -7.93
CA ALA A 38 7.78 -3.76 -9.23
C ALA A 38 9.30 -3.96 -9.12
N SER A 39 9.96 -3.33 -8.15
CA SER A 39 11.40 -3.53 -7.90
C SER A 39 11.71 -4.94 -7.38
N LEU A 40 10.73 -5.61 -6.75
CA LEU A 40 10.80 -7.01 -6.36
C LEU A 40 10.43 -7.99 -7.49
N GLY A 41 10.17 -7.49 -8.70
CA GLY A 41 9.86 -8.29 -9.88
C GLY A 41 8.37 -8.51 -10.15
N ALA A 42 7.45 -7.88 -9.42
CA ALA A 42 6.04 -7.98 -9.72
C ALA A 42 5.66 -7.17 -10.97
N HIS A 43 4.98 -7.81 -11.91
CA HIS A 43 4.53 -7.21 -13.17
C HIS A 43 3.02 -6.93 -13.21
N SER A 44 2.24 -7.54 -12.30
CA SER A 44 0.80 -7.28 -12.12
C SER A 44 0.34 -7.45 -10.68
N PHE A 45 -0.81 -6.86 -10.30
CA PHE A 45 -1.36 -7.00 -8.94
C PHE A 45 -1.79 -8.42 -8.58
N GLY A 46 -1.98 -9.29 -9.57
CA GLY A 46 -2.17 -10.74 -9.36
C GLY A 46 -0.97 -11.38 -8.66
N GLN A 47 0.26 -10.94 -8.97
CA GLN A 47 1.50 -11.44 -8.38
C GLN A 47 1.80 -10.80 -7.01
N VAL A 48 1.21 -9.64 -6.72
CA VAL A 48 1.41 -8.92 -5.45
C VAL A 48 0.78 -9.71 -4.31
N GLY A 49 1.58 -10.48 -3.58
CA GLY A 49 1.17 -11.21 -2.38
C GLY A 49 1.58 -10.58 -1.06
N ARG A 50 1.26 -11.27 0.03
CA ARG A 50 1.62 -10.94 1.43
C ARG A 50 3.11 -10.55 1.60
N ASN A 51 4.00 -11.26 0.94
CA ASN A 51 5.45 -11.05 1.05
C ASN A 51 5.90 -9.66 0.54
N HIS A 52 5.23 -9.12 -0.48
CA HIS A 52 5.53 -7.77 -0.98
C HIS A 52 5.14 -6.70 0.06
N VAL A 53 3.99 -6.88 0.72
CA VAL A 53 3.54 -5.99 1.80
C VAL A 53 4.51 -6.03 2.98
N ILE A 54 4.94 -7.22 3.39
CA ILE A 54 5.93 -7.38 4.46
C ILE A 54 7.26 -6.74 4.07
N SER A 55 7.73 -6.97 2.84
CA SER A 55 8.96 -6.35 2.32
C SER A 55 8.85 -4.82 2.33
N TYR A 56 7.72 -4.27 1.91
CA TYR A 56 7.47 -2.83 1.95
C TYR A 56 7.62 -2.27 3.37
N TRP A 57 7.02 -2.94 4.37
CA TRP A 57 7.16 -2.55 5.77
C TRP A 57 8.58 -2.69 6.31
N LYS A 58 9.37 -3.66 5.81
CA LYS A 58 10.79 -3.80 6.19
C LYS A 58 11.62 -2.60 5.73
N VAL A 59 11.35 -2.05 4.54
CA VAL A 59 12.06 -0.87 4.01
C VAL A 59 11.59 0.43 4.70
N HIS A 60 10.34 0.48 5.14
CA HIS A 60 9.73 1.68 5.73
C HIS A 60 9.66 1.66 7.27
N ARG A 61 10.55 0.92 7.95
CA ARG A 61 10.53 0.78 9.42
C ARG A 61 10.72 2.08 10.19
N ALA A 62 11.34 3.08 9.57
CA ALA A 62 11.57 4.39 10.18
C ALA A 62 10.34 5.33 10.15
N LEU A 63 9.24 4.92 9.50
CA LEU A 63 8.02 5.74 9.49
C LEU A 63 7.40 5.83 10.89
N SER A 64 6.89 7.02 11.23
CA SER A 64 6.07 7.17 12.43
C SER A 64 4.83 6.27 12.38
N PRO A 65 4.24 5.88 13.53
CA PRO A 65 3.01 5.09 13.56
C PRO A 65 1.86 5.70 12.75
N ALA A 66 1.68 7.02 12.83
CA ALA A 66 0.63 7.74 12.08
C ALA A 66 0.87 7.71 10.57
N THR A 67 2.14 7.88 10.14
CA THR A 67 2.50 7.80 8.73
C THR A 67 2.37 6.37 8.21
N ALA A 68 2.85 5.38 8.95
CA ALA A 68 2.71 3.97 8.59
C ALA A 68 1.25 3.54 8.46
N TYR A 69 0.38 3.99 9.37
CA TYR A 69 -1.05 3.76 9.29
C TYR A 69 -1.67 4.40 8.03
N SER A 70 -1.27 5.63 7.69
CA SER A 70 -1.72 6.29 6.45
C SER A 70 -1.27 5.52 5.20
N HIS A 71 -0.06 4.97 5.18
CA HIS A 71 0.40 4.07 4.12
C HIS A 71 -0.44 2.79 4.07
N TRP A 72 -0.76 2.21 5.22
CA TRP A 72 -1.56 0.99 5.25
C TRP A 72 -2.97 1.21 4.71
N LEU A 73 -3.61 2.33 5.03
CA LEU A 73 -4.90 2.70 4.44
C LEU A 73 -4.83 2.81 2.91
N ALA A 74 -3.74 3.36 2.38
CA ALA A 74 -3.51 3.45 0.94
C ALA A 74 -3.34 2.05 0.31
N ILE A 75 -2.52 1.19 0.93
CA ILE A 75 -2.26 -0.18 0.45
C ILE A 75 -3.53 -1.03 0.52
N ARG A 76 -4.29 -0.95 1.61
CA ARG A 76 -5.57 -1.65 1.79
C ARG A 76 -6.58 -1.30 0.72
N GLU A 77 -6.66 -0.01 0.39
CA GLU A 77 -7.57 0.42 -0.66
C GLU A 77 -7.11 -0.03 -2.04
N LEU A 78 -5.82 0.06 -2.34
CA LEU A 78 -5.27 -0.47 -3.59
C LEU A 78 -5.47 -2.00 -3.71
N TRP A 79 -5.35 -2.73 -2.59
CA TRP A 79 -5.63 -4.16 -2.50
C TRP A 79 -7.09 -4.48 -2.87
N ARG A 80 -8.03 -3.69 -2.33
CA ARG A 80 -9.46 -3.78 -2.66
C ARG A 80 -9.74 -3.46 -4.12
N LEU A 81 -9.16 -2.37 -4.64
CA LEU A 81 -9.31 -1.96 -6.05
C LEU A 81 -8.75 -3.01 -7.01
N ALA A 82 -7.68 -3.69 -6.63
CA ALA A 82 -7.12 -4.83 -7.37
C ALA A 82 -7.96 -6.12 -7.25
N GLY A 83 -9.13 -6.08 -6.60
CA GLY A 83 -10.03 -7.22 -6.46
C GLY A 83 -9.52 -8.34 -5.56
N LYS A 84 -8.52 -8.06 -4.72
CA LYS A 84 -7.90 -9.08 -3.85
C LYS A 84 -8.75 -9.28 -2.60
N SER A 85 -8.91 -10.53 -2.21
CA SER A 85 -9.62 -10.89 -0.98
C SER A 85 -8.80 -10.58 0.28
N GLY A 86 -9.50 -10.45 1.41
CA GLY A 86 -8.90 -10.16 2.71
C GLY A 86 -8.32 -8.75 2.82
N VAL A 87 -7.44 -8.58 3.81
CA VAL A 87 -6.73 -7.32 4.07
C VAL A 87 -5.22 -7.52 3.97
N PRO A 88 -4.47 -6.55 3.45
CA PRO A 88 -3.01 -6.64 3.44
C PRO A 88 -2.47 -6.54 4.87
N PRO A 89 -1.32 -7.18 5.16
CA PRO A 89 -0.67 -7.10 6.47
C PRO A 89 -0.49 -5.66 6.97
N GLU A 90 -0.83 -5.44 8.24
CA GLU A 90 -0.60 -4.17 8.93
C GLU A 90 0.90 -3.92 9.19
N PRO A 91 1.33 -2.65 9.23
CA PRO A 91 2.67 -2.31 9.66
C PRO A 91 2.88 -2.74 11.11
N ARG A 92 4.03 -3.36 11.40
CA ARG A 92 4.46 -3.66 12.78
C ARG A 92 4.93 -2.39 13.48
N THR A 93 4.06 -1.40 13.62
CA THR A 93 4.31 -0.21 14.44
C THR A 93 3.81 -0.47 15.84
N ALA A 94 4.71 -0.99 16.69
CA ALA A 94 4.67 -1.02 18.17
C ALA A 94 3.30 -0.84 18.88
N ARG A 95 2.23 -1.51 18.42
CA ARG A 95 0.95 -1.67 19.11
C ARG A 95 0.56 -3.14 19.28
N THR A 96 1.54 -4.01 19.14
CA THR A 96 1.49 -5.39 19.58
C THR A 96 2.80 -5.62 20.32
N VAL A 97 2.91 -4.95 21.47
CA VAL A 97 3.67 -5.51 22.59
C VAL A 97 2.69 -6.50 23.17
N GLU A 98 2.83 -7.79 22.83
CA GLU A 98 2.31 -8.81 23.73
C GLU A 98 3.21 -8.77 24.97
N PRO A 99 2.65 -8.67 26.19
CA PRO A 99 3.44 -8.90 27.37
C PRO A 99 3.74 -10.40 27.42
N ASP A 100 5.02 -10.75 27.59
CA ASP A 100 5.44 -12.05 28.13
C ASP A 100 4.85 -12.25 29.54
#